data_AF-A0A5P9HB42-F1
#
_entry.id   AF-A0A5P9HB42-F1
#
_cell.length_a   1.000
_cell.length_b   1.000
_cell.length_c   1.000
_cell.angle_alpha   90.00
_cell.angle_beta   90.00
_cell.angle_gamma   90.00
#
_symmetry.space_group_name_H-M   'P 1'
#
loop_
_entity.id
_entity.type
_entity.pdbx_description
1 polymer ?
#
loop_
_entity_poly.entity_id
_entity_poly.type
_entity_poly.pdbx_seq_one_letter_code
_entity_poly.pdbx_strand_id
1 'polypeptide(L)'
;MRDDNPIKRWIAKRKAVVVIDIFKGKITTAEVARQFDLTVSEVEGWIDEAQPSMENGVKARSKVIREQYESELRETKEALGEA
;
A
#
# COMPACT_ATOMS: atom_id res chain seq x y z
N MET A 1 18.03 28.49 -11.23
CA MET A 1 18.56 27.85 -10.01
C MET A 1 18.16 26.39 -10.07
N ARG A 2 19.13 25.47 -10.09
CA ARG A 2 18.85 24.03 -10.04
C ARG A 2 18.95 23.63 -8.58
N ASP A 3 17.82 23.23 -8.01
CA ASP A 3 17.72 22.65 -6.67
C ASP A 3 18.36 21.25 -6.64
N ASP A 4 19.68 21.22 -6.76
CA ASP A 4 20.50 20.02 -6.61
C ASP A 4 20.63 19.73 -5.11
N ASN A 5 19.64 19.04 -4.54
CA ASN A 5 19.83 18.35 -3.26
C ASN A 5 19.77 16.85 -3.57
N PRO A 6 20.90 16.13 -3.57
CA PRO A 6 20.95 14.71 -3.93
C PRO A 6 20.15 13.80 -2.96
N ILE A 7 19.63 14.35 -1.86
CA ILE A 7 18.72 13.71 -0.89
C ILE A 7 17.23 13.82 -1.32
N LYS A 8 16.88 14.66 -2.32
CA LYS A 8 15.50 15.15 -2.61
C LYS A 8 14.48 14.20 -3.27
N ARG A 9 14.75 12.93 -3.58
CA ARG A 9 13.72 12.06 -4.23
C ARG A 9 13.35 10.82 -3.42
N TRP A 10 12.30 10.97 -2.62
CA TRP A 10 11.60 9.85 -1.99
C TRP A 10 10.88 9.00 -3.05
N ILE A 11 11.53 7.90 -3.48
CA ILE A 11 10.90 6.90 -4.33
C ILE A 11 9.82 6.13 -3.56
N ALA A 12 8.76 5.70 -4.26
CA ALA A 12 7.61 5.02 -3.68
C ALA A 12 7.99 3.85 -2.74
N LYS A 13 8.99 3.06 -3.14
CA LYS A 13 9.50 1.94 -2.32
C LYS A 13 10.03 2.40 -0.97
N ARG A 14 10.80 3.49 -0.91
CA ARG A 14 11.38 3.98 0.35
C ARG A 14 10.31 4.59 1.26
N LYS A 15 9.36 5.34 0.69
CA LYS A 15 8.19 5.86 1.43
C LYS A 15 7.41 4.71 2.08
N ALA A 16 7.14 3.65 1.33
CA ALA A 16 6.41 2.49 1.83
C ALA A 16 7.12 1.81 3.01
N VAL A 17 8.43 1.62 2.95
CA VAL A 17 9.19 1.02 4.08
C VAL A 17 9.04 1.88 5.34
N VAL A 18 9.20 3.20 5.20
CA VAL A 18 9.06 4.13 6.33
C VAL A 18 7.65 4.09 6.92
N VAL A 19 6.61 4.19 6.09
CA VAL A 19 5.22 4.14 6.55
C VAL A 19 4.91 2.80 7.26
N ILE A 20 5.43 1.68 6.74
CA ILE A 20 5.28 0.37 7.38
C ILE A 20 5.96 0.32 8.75
N ASP A 21 7.17 0.86 8.89
CA ASP A 21 7.87 0.88 10.17
C ASP A 21 7.22 1.83 11.18
N ILE A 22 6.58 2.90 10.72
CA ILE A 22 5.71 3.76 11.56
C ILE A 22 4.49 2.98 12.05
N PHE A 23 3.77 2.28 11.17
CA PHE A 23 2.62 1.46 11.58
C PHE A 23 2.99 0.32 12.53
N LYS A 24 4.21 -0.22 12.42
CA LYS A 24 4.74 -1.23 13.34
C LYS A 24 5.25 -0.64 14.66
N GLY A 25 5.21 0.69 14.83
CA GLY A 25 5.67 1.38 16.04
C GLY A 25 7.19 1.34 16.24
N LYS A 26 7.97 1.05 15.19
CA LYS A 26 9.45 0.97 15.29
C LYS A 26 10.13 2.32 15.20
N ILE A 27 9.51 3.26 14.49
CA ILE A 27 9.97 4.64 14.34
C ILE A 27 8.76 5.57 14.39
N THR A 28 8.87 6.70 15.05
CA THR A 28 7.77 7.68 15.08
C THR A 28 7.83 8.63 13.88
N THR A 29 6.70 9.24 13.55
CA THR A 29 6.59 10.30 12.53
C THR A 29 7.56 11.45 12.78
N ALA A 30 7.73 11.85 14.05
CA ALA A 30 8.65 12.91 14.45
C ALA A 30 10.12 12.51 14.27
N GLU A 31 10.48 11.25 14.56
CA GLU A 31 11.84 10.76 14.33
C GLU A 31 12.18 10.71 12.85
N VAL A 32 11.27 10.26 11.99
CA VAL A 32 11.44 10.28 10.52
C VAL A 32 11.61 11.71 10.02
N ALA A 33 10.73 12.61 10.45
CA ALA A 33 10.78 14.02 10.08
C ALA A 33 12.15 14.63 10.40
N ARG A 34 12.63 14.43 11.63
CA ARG A 34 13.94 14.93 12.07
C ARG A 34 15.11 14.24 11.35
N GLN A 35 15.03 12.94 11.11
CA GLN A 35 16.13 12.17 10.51
C GLN A 35 16.34 12.49 9.03
N PHE A 36 15.27 12.80 8.32
CA PHE A 36 15.30 12.98 6.87
C PHE A 36 15.04 14.42 6.42
N ASP A 37 15.05 15.37 7.36
CA ASP A 37 14.80 16.80 7.12
C ASP A 37 13.46 17.03 6.39
N LEU A 38 12.43 16.33 6.86
CA LEU A 38 11.05 16.43 6.38
C LEU A 38 10.19 17.13 7.44
N THR A 39 9.07 17.68 7.01
CA THR A 39 8.02 18.10 7.93
C THR A 39 7.25 16.88 8.44
N VAL A 40 6.72 16.98 9.67
CA VAL A 40 5.82 15.93 10.22
C VAL A 40 4.63 15.73 9.29
N SER A 41 4.05 16.82 8.77
CA SER A 41 2.91 16.78 7.86
C SER A 41 3.20 16.09 6.53
N GLU A 42 4.42 16.16 5.99
CA GLU A 42 4.79 15.39 4.79
C GLU A 42 4.75 13.88 5.06
N VAL A 43 5.22 13.45 6.23
CA VAL A 43 5.22 12.04 6.62
C VAL A 43 3.80 11.56 6.93
N GLU A 44 2.98 12.39 7.59
CA GLU A 44 1.55 12.13 7.81
C GLU A 44 0.79 11.99 6.48
N GLY A 45 1.07 12.85 5.51
CA GLY A 45 0.47 12.73 4.17
C GLY A 45 0.78 11.39 3.49
N TRP A 46 1.96 10.80 3.71
CA TRP A 46 2.27 9.47 3.17
C TRP A 46 1.49 8.36 3.88
N ILE A 47 1.20 8.53 5.16
CA ILE A 47 0.38 7.60 5.95
C ILE A 47 -1.06 7.65 5.42
N ASP A 48 -1.61 8.85 5.23
CA ASP A 48 -2.96 9.07 4.70
C ASP A 48 -3.13 8.53 3.28
N GLU A 49 -2.12 8.62 2.42
CA GLU A 49 -2.11 8.02 1.08
C GLU A 49 -2.04 6.47 1.13
N ALA A 50 -1.31 5.91 2.10
CA ALA A 50 -1.06 4.48 2.19
C ALA A 50 -2.27 3.69 2.70
N GLN A 51 -3.03 4.22 3.66
CA GLN A 51 -4.21 3.57 4.24
C GLN A 51 -5.27 3.13 3.20
N PRO A 52 -5.81 4.03 2.35
CA PRO A 52 -6.81 3.65 1.35
C PRO A 52 -6.20 2.73 0.28
N SER A 53 -4.92 2.89 -0.04
CA SER A 53 -4.21 2.02 -0.98
C SER A 53 -4.13 0.58 -0.47
N MET A 54 -3.89 0.40 0.83
CA MET A 54 -3.89 -0.91 1.48
C MET A 54 -5.29 -1.53 1.50
N GLU A 55 -6.31 -0.76 1.86
CA GLU A 55 -7.70 -1.21 1.87
C GLU A 55 -8.16 -1.67 0.47
N ASN A 56 -7.88 -0.87 -0.56
CA ASN A 56 -8.21 -1.19 -1.94
C ASN A 56 -7.46 -2.44 -2.44
N GLY A 57 -6.19 -2.60 -2.06
CA GLY A 57 -5.41 -3.79 -2.38
C GLY A 57 -6.00 -5.08 -1.75
N VAL A 58 -6.51 -4.99 -0.52
CA VAL A 58 -7.20 -6.12 0.13
C VAL A 58 -8.52 -6.42 -0.58
N LYS A 59 -9.34 -5.40 -0.84
CA LYS A 59 -10.63 -5.57 -1.56
C LYS A 59 -10.45 -6.20 -2.94
N ALA A 60 -9.46 -5.74 -3.70
CA ALA A 60 -9.16 -6.27 -5.03
C ALA A 60 -8.79 -7.76 -4.97
N ARG A 61 -7.92 -8.17 -4.03
CA ARG A 61 -7.60 -9.58 -3.82
C ARG A 61 -8.82 -10.41 -3.46
N SER A 62 -9.66 -9.94 -2.55
CA SER A 62 -10.88 -10.65 -2.15
C SER A 62 -11.84 -10.84 -3.32
N LYS A 63 -11.99 -9.83 -4.18
CA LYS A 63 -12.81 -9.92 -5.39
C LYS A 63 -12.27 -10.96 -6.38
N VAL A 64 -10.96 -10.93 -6.64
CA VAL A 64 -10.30 -11.90 -7.53
C VAL A 64 -10.48 -13.34 -7.02
N ILE A 65 -10.29 -13.56 -5.72
CA ILE A 65 -10.48 -14.88 -5.11
C ILE A 65 -11.93 -15.35 -5.29
N ARG A 66 -12.91 -14.46 -5.07
CA ARG A 66 -14.33 -14.79 -5.26
C ARG A 66 -14.66 -15.14 -6.71
N GLU A 67 -14.15 -14.38 -7.67
CA GLU A 67 -14.36 -14.65 -9.10
C GLU A 67 -13.75 -15.99 -9.51
N GLN A 68 -12.58 -16.34 -8.98
CA GLN A 68 -11.97 -17.66 -9.18
C GLN A 68 -12.88 -18.78 -8.66
N TYR A 69 -13.38 -18.66 -7.43
CA TYR A 69 -14.31 -19.64 -6.86
C TYR A 69 -15.61 -19.75 -7.67
N GLU A 70 -16.19 -18.64 -8.12
CA GLU A 70 -17.42 -18.65 -8.92
C GLU A 70 -17.21 -19.30 -10.29
N SER A 71 -16.03 -19.11 -10.90
CA SER A 71 -15.68 -19.77 -12.17
C SER A 71 -15.50 -21.28 -12.01
N GLU A 72 -14.77 -21.72 -10.98
CA GLU A 72 -14.58 -23.15 -10.68
C GLU A 72 -15.92 -23.83 -10.37
N LEU A 73 -16.81 -23.16 -9.64
CA LEU A 73 -18.14 -23.69 -9.33
C LEU A 73 -19.00 -23.83 -10.59
N ARG A 74 -18.95 -22.86 -11.50
CA ARG A 74 -19.67 -22.92 -12.78
C ARG A 74 -19.13 -24.04 -13.67
N GLU A 75 -17.81 -24.14 -13.81
CA GLU A 75 -17.17 -25.21 -14.60
C GLU A 75 -17.51 -26.59 -14.04
N THR A 76 -17.51 -26.74 -12.70
CA THR A 76 -17.92 -27.98 -12.04
C THR A 76 -19.38 -28.32 -12.35
N LYS A 77 -20.30 -27.35 -12.27
CA LYS A 77 -21.73 -27.56 -12.60
C LYS A 77 -21.96 -27.91 -14.06
N GLU A 78 -21.25 -27.25 -14.98
CA GLU A 78 -21.30 -27.55 -16.42
C GLU A 78 -20.76 -28.95 -16.71
N ALA A 79 -19.68 -29.37 -16.05
CA ALA A 79 -19.11 -30.72 -16.19
C ALA A 79 -20.03 -31.82 -15.64
N LEU A 80 -20.89 -31.50 -14.67
CA LEU A 80 -21.93 -32.41 -14.15
C LEU A 80 -23.22 -32.44 -15.01
N GLY A 81 -23.33 -31.58 -16.04
CA GLY A 81 -24.48 -31.57 -16.96
C GLY A 81 -25.75 -30.96 -16.38
N GLU A 82 -25.67 -30.23 -15.27
CA GLU A 82 -26.77 -29.45 -14.70
C GLU A 82 -26.89 -28.11 -15.46
N ALA A 83 -27.51 -28.14 -16.63
CA ALA A 83 -27.96 -26.95 -17.37
C ALA A 83 -29.45 -26.68 -17.11
#